data_AF-A0A6L6WS86-F1
#
_entry.id   AF-A0A6L6WS86-F1
#
_cell.length_a   1.000
_cell.length_b   1.000
_cell.length_c   1.000
_cell.angle_alpha   90.00
_cell.angle_beta   90.00
_cell.angle_gamma   90.00
#
_symmetry.space_group_name_H-M   'P 1'
#
loop_
_entity.id
_entity.type
_entity.pdbx_description
1 polymer ?
#
loop_
_entity_poly.entity_id
_entity_poly.type
_entity_poly.pdbx_seq_one_letter_code
_entity_poly.pdbx_strand_id
1 'polypeptide(L)'
;MSTDASDRRSASNTPGRFDGPSEHLELAEKRECLADERERAADAREDAADERERCADAREAAADERERALDEREIRSDQQARQAGEMVAGRRQRSYEAIGRARALLAASQDRLNRTEEALARVKAREVREQHLVKQSIAATSPQDFSDTPSGQVTAALTRCESLEVLVDRLHARFLAAAAALADAHELLADHYERLSSDETPEAEDQRDLAACARRQAGRVRQVANELQ
;
A
#
# COMPACT_ATOMS: atom_id res chain seq x y z
N MET A 1 31.04 -92.90 4.52
CA MET A 1 31.68 -92.01 3.53
C MET A 1 30.59 -91.41 2.67
N SER A 2 30.67 -90.10 2.40
CA SER A 2 29.72 -89.24 1.66
C SER A 2 28.36 -89.05 2.32
N THR A 3 27.72 -87.88 2.35
CA THR A 3 27.88 -86.50 1.84
C THR A 3 26.76 -85.75 2.59
N ASP A 4 26.87 -84.49 2.98
CA ASP A 4 26.37 -83.35 2.18
C ASP A 4 25.94 -82.23 3.16
N ALA A 5 25.82 -81.02 2.63
CA ALA A 5 25.04 -79.88 3.12
C ALA A 5 25.50 -79.23 4.45
N SER A 6 26.31 -78.16 4.42
CA SER A 6 25.90 -76.80 4.03
C SER A 6 24.61 -76.35 4.72
N ASP A 7 24.65 -76.07 6.03
CA ASP A 7 23.58 -75.33 6.69
C ASP A 7 23.99 -73.86 6.88
N ARG A 8 23.72 -73.10 5.83
CA ARG A 8 23.70 -71.64 5.81
C ARG A 8 22.59 -71.20 6.77
N ARG A 9 22.93 -70.81 8.00
CA ARG A 9 22.05 -69.90 8.76
C ARG A 9 22.16 -68.52 8.16
N SER A 10 21.31 -68.31 7.16
CA SER A 10 20.89 -67.03 6.63
C SER A 10 20.70 -66.04 7.78
N ALA A 11 21.63 -65.08 7.87
CA ALA A 11 21.31 -63.77 8.39
C ALA A 11 20.21 -63.21 7.48
N SER A 12 18.96 -63.31 7.92
CA SER A 12 17.85 -62.54 7.37
C SER A 12 18.08 -61.08 7.74
N ASN A 13 19.05 -60.45 7.06
CA ASN A 13 19.12 -59.00 6.96
C ASN A 13 18.01 -58.60 5.98
N THR A 14 16.78 -58.58 6.47
CA THR A 14 15.65 -57.99 5.76
C THR A 14 16.00 -56.51 5.63
N PRO A 15 16.30 -55.99 4.42
CA PRO A 15 16.46 -54.55 4.28
C PRO A 15 15.12 -53.95 4.69
N GLY A 16 15.18 -53.02 5.65
CA GLY A 16 14.04 -52.26 6.14
C GLY A 16 13.17 -51.90 4.95
N ARG A 17 11.97 -52.47 4.96
CA ARG A 17 10.89 -52.16 4.03
C ARG A 17 10.76 -50.64 4.08
N PHE A 18 11.26 -49.98 3.04
CA PHE A 18 11.14 -48.54 2.84
C PHE A 18 9.64 -48.26 2.91
N ASP A 19 9.19 -47.70 4.03
CA ASP A 19 7.83 -47.20 4.14
C ASP A 19 7.67 -46.13 3.05
N GLY A 20 6.62 -46.33 2.27
CA GLY A 20 6.46 -45.75 0.94
C GLY A 20 6.15 -44.25 0.93
N PRO A 21 5.65 -43.74 -0.21
CA PRO A 21 5.37 -42.31 -0.46
C PRO A 21 4.52 -41.59 0.60
N SER A 22 3.85 -42.30 1.52
CA SER A 22 3.08 -41.75 2.64
C SER A 22 3.92 -40.99 3.67
N GLU A 23 5.09 -41.47 4.09
CA GLU A 23 5.92 -40.71 5.06
C GLU A 23 6.48 -39.43 4.43
N HIS A 24 6.81 -39.49 3.14
CA HIS A 24 7.25 -38.34 2.36
C HIS A 24 6.15 -37.29 2.18
N LEU A 25 4.89 -37.71 2.01
CA LEU A 25 3.73 -36.82 1.94
C LEU A 25 3.46 -36.11 3.27
N GLU A 26 3.42 -36.86 4.38
CA GLU A 26 3.21 -36.26 5.70
C GLU A 26 4.31 -35.27 6.07
N LEU A 27 5.54 -35.54 5.66
CA LEU A 27 6.69 -34.67 5.91
C LEU A 27 6.66 -33.43 5.00
N ALA A 28 6.08 -33.54 3.81
CA ALA A 28 5.81 -32.40 2.92
C ALA A 28 4.69 -31.51 3.46
N GLU A 29 3.56 -32.09 3.88
CA GLU A 29 2.44 -31.36 4.50
C GLU A 29 2.87 -30.64 5.78
N LYS A 30 3.65 -31.31 6.65
CA LYS A 30 4.21 -30.67 7.86
C LYS A 30 5.13 -29.50 7.52
N ARG A 31 5.92 -29.61 6.45
CA ARG A 31 6.80 -28.53 5.98
C ARG A 31 5.99 -27.36 5.43
N GLU A 32 4.92 -27.64 4.71
CA GLU A 32 3.99 -26.63 4.18
C GLU A 32 3.28 -25.88 5.30
N CYS A 33 2.70 -26.59 6.28
CA CYS A 33 2.10 -25.94 7.46
C CYS A 33 3.10 -25.05 8.22
N LEU A 34 4.34 -25.51 8.39
CA LEU A 34 5.39 -24.71 9.03
C LEU A 34 5.81 -23.50 8.19
N ALA A 35 5.73 -23.58 6.86
CA ALA A 35 5.99 -22.46 5.98
C ALA A 35 4.88 -21.41 6.10
N ASP A 36 3.62 -21.83 6.10
CA ASP A 36 2.46 -20.95 6.27
C ASP A 36 2.48 -20.24 7.63
N GLU A 37 2.84 -20.94 8.70
CA GLU A 37 2.97 -20.35 10.03
C GLU A 37 4.09 -19.29 10.08
N ARG A 38 5.21 -19.55 9.41
CA ARG A 38 6.32 -18.58 9.30
C ARG A 38 5.91 -17.36 8.49
N GLU A 39 5.15 -17.55 7.42
CA GLU A 39 4.62 -16.47 6.60
C GLU A 39 3.67 -15.58 7.41
N ARG A 40 2.66 -16.16 8.08
CA ARG A 40 1.75 -15.42 8.97
C ARG A 40 2.50 -14.66 10.06
N ALA A 41 3.54 -15.27 10.63
CA ALA A 41 4.38 -14.60 11.63
C ALA A 41 5.26 -13.49 11.04
N ALA A 42 5.62 -13.55 9.76
CA ALA A 42 6.32 -12.48 9.07
C ALA A 42 5.37 -11.31 8.81
N ASP A 43 4.17 -11.58 8.31
CA ASP A 43 3.15 -10.55 8.02
C ASP A 43 2.77 -9.79 9.30
N ALA A 44 2.54 -10.51 10.41
CA ALA A 44 2.23 -9.89 11.70
C ALA A 44 3.36 -8.97 12.22
N ARG A 45 4.63 -9.31 11.94
CA ARG A 45 5.77 -8.44 12.29
C ARG A 45 5.83 -7.20 11.39
N GLU A 46 5.44 -7.35 10.13
CA GLU A 46 5.38 -6.26 9.16
C GLU A 46 4.30 -5.26 9.56
N ASP A 47 3.08 -5.72 9.87
CA ASP A 47 1.98 -4.87 10.33
C ASP A 47 2.34 -4.10 11.61
N ALA A 48 3.02 -4.77 12.56
CA ALA A 48 3.51 -4.13 13.77
C ALA A 48 4.61 -3.10 13.50
N ALA A 49 5.41 -3.28 12.45
CA ALA A 49 6.40 -2.27 12.03
C ALA A 49 5.70 -1.05 11.41
N ASP A 50 4.71 -1.27 10.54
CA ASP A 50 3.95 -0.20 9.90
C ASP A 50 3.15 0.63 10.94
N GLU A 51 2.62 0.00 12.00
CA GLU A 51 1.96 0.73 13.11
C GLU A 51 2.94 1.60 13.90
N ARG A 52 4.16 1.10 14.16
CA ARG A 52 5.21 1.88 14.84
C ARG A 52 5.65 3.07 13.99
N GLU A 53 5.72 2.91 12.68
CA GLU A 53 6.04 3.96 11.73
C GLU A 53 4.95 5.06 11.75
N ARG A 54 3.67 4.68 11.65
CA ARG A 54 2.54 5.63 11.79
C ARG A 54 2.56 6.39 13.10
N CYS A 55 2.88 5.71 14.21
CA CYS A 55 3.04 6.36 15.51
C CYS A 55 4.22 7.34 15.54
N ALA A 56 5.32 7.04 14.85
CA ALA A 56 6.48 7.94 14.76
C ALA A 56 6.16 9.19 13.94
N ASP A 57 5.51 9.02 12.78
CA ASP A 57 5.08 10.12 11.92
C ASP A 57 4.10 11.07 12.64
N ALA A 58 3.19 10.53 13.46
CA ALA A 58 2.28 11.33 14.27
C ALA A 58 3.02 12.18 15.32
N ARG A 59 4.08 11.64 15.95
CA ARG A 59 4.92 12.38 16.90
C ARG A 59 5.75 13.46 16.21
N GLU A 60 6.24 13.18 15.01
CA GLU A 60 6.96 14.15 14.17
C GLU A 60 6.05 15.32 13.82
N ALA A 61 4.83 15.05 13.33
CA ALA A 61 3.86 16.11 13.02
C ALA A 61 3.51 16.98 14.25
N ALA A 62 3.35 16.37 15.43
CA ALA A 62 3.11 17.11 16.67
C ALA A 62 4.34 17.89 17.17
N ALA A 63 5.56 17.49 16.78
CA ALA A 63 6.77 18.27 17.04
C ALA A 63 6.84 19.49 16.11
N ASP A 64 6.57 19.31 14.82
CA ASP A 64 6.54 20.38 13.83
C ASP A 64 5.51 21.46 14.18
N GLU A 65 4.32 21.07 14.65
CA GLU A 65 3.30 22.01 15.09
C GLU A 65 3.77 22.85 16.29
N ARG A 66 4.43 22.21 17.26
CA ARG A 66 5.01 22.92 18.42
C ARG A 66 6.12 23.87 18.00
N GLU A 67 6.96 23.49 17.04
CA GLU A 67 8.01 24.36 16.50
C GLU A 67 7.41 25.60 15.84
N ARG A 68 6.39 25.44 14.98
CA ARG A 68 5.69 26.57 14.35
C ARG A 68 5.07 27.52 15.39
N ALA A 69 4.44 26.98 16.42
CA ALA A 69 3.87 27.78 17.49
C ALA A 69 4.93 28.55 18.29
N LEU A 70 6.14 28.01 18.43
CA LEU A 70 7.28 28.71 19.04
C LEU A 70 7.82 29.80 18.12
N ASP A 71 7.99 29.52 16.82
CA ASP A 71 8.41 30.51 15.83
C ASP A 71 7.46 31.72 15.80
N GLU A 72 6.14 31.49 15.85
CA GLU A 72 5.14 32.57 15.93
C GLU A 72 5.24 33.40 17.22
N ARG A 73 5.54 32.75 18.36
CA ARG A 73 5.77 33.45 19.63
C ARG A 73 7.05 34.27 19.57
N GLU A 74 8.11 33.74 18.99
CA GLU A 74 9.38 34.45 18.79
C GLU A 74 9.16 35.68 17.91
N ILE A 75 8.47 35.55 16.77
CA ILE A 75 8.16 36.67 15.87
C ILE A 75 7.39 37.78 16.61
N ARG A 76 6.40 37.43 17.43
CA ARG A 76 5.65 38.41 18.23
C ARG A 76 6.53 39.10 19.28
N SER A 77 7.37 38.34 19.97
CA SER A 77 8.33 38.89 20.94
C SER A 77 9.31 39.85 20.26
N ASP A 78 9.82 39.48 19.09
CA ASP A 78 10.70 40.29 18.25
C ASP A 78 10.04 41.62 17.83
N GLN A 79 8.75 41.57 17.47
CA GLN A 79 7.99 42.76 17.11
C GLN A 79 7.83 43.70 18.32
N GLN A 80 7.52 43.15 19.49
CA GLN A 80 7.41 43.92 20.74
C GLN A 80 8.74 44.56 21.14
N ALA A 81 9.85 43.80 21.07
CA ALA A 81 11.19 44.32 21.35
C ALA A 81 11.56 45.49 20.42
N ARG A 82 11.22 45.41 19.13
CA ARG A 82 11.43 46.53 18.19
C ARG A 82 10.58 47.75 18.54
N GLN A 83 9.33 47.55 18.94
CA GLN A 83 8.45 48.64 19.39
C GLN A 83 8.98 49.32 20.66
N ALA A 84 9.64 48.54 21.54
CA ALA A 84 10.29 49.03 22.75
C ALA A 84 11.69 49.66 22.49
N GLY A 85 12.18 49.64 21.25
CA GLY A 85 13.50 50.18 20.89
C GLY A 85 14.68 49.29 21.31
N GLU A 86 14.43 48.03 21.67
CA GLU A 86 15.47 47.08 22.03
C GLU A 86 16.20 46.56 20.78
N MET A 87 17.51 46.34 20.90
CA MET A 87 18.33 45.80 19.82
C MET A 87 18.09 44.29 19.67
N VAL A 88 17.22 43.92 18.73
CA VAL A 88 17.05 42.54 18.28
C VAL A 88 18.29 42.06 17.51
N ALA A 89 18.57 40.75 17.52
CA ALA A 89 19.67 40.12 16.78
C ALA A 89 19.88 40.70 15.36
N GLY A 90 21.13 40.86 14.92
CA GLY A 90 21.43 41.51 13.64
C GLY A 90 20.75 40.81 12.45
N ARG A 91 20.30 41.57 11.44
CA ARG A 91 19.61 41.06 10.23
C ARG A 91 20.30 39.83 9.62
N ARG A 92 21.63 39.82 9.63
CA ARG A 92 22.48 38.75 9.11
C ARG A 92 22.38 37.44 9.91
N GLN A 93 22.34 37.52 11.24
CA GLN A 93 22.21 36.35 12.12
C GLN A 93 20.88 35.64 11.86
N ARG A 94 19.77 36.41 11.80
CA ARG A 94 18.45 35.87 11.48
C ARG A 94 18.38 35.23 10.09
N SER A 95 19.04 35.82 9.10
CA SER A 95 19.12 35.21 7.76
C SER A 95 19.83 33.85 7.80
N TYR A 96 20.90 33.71 8.59
CA TYR A 96 21.57 32.41 8.75
C TYR A 96 20.70 31.40 9.48
N GLU A 97 19.99 31.80 10.53
CA GLU A 97 19.07 30.95 11.27
C GLU A 97 17.89 30.48 10.40
N ALA A 98 17.30 31.38 9.61
CA ALA A 98 16.25 31.03 8.66
C ALA A 98 16.73 30.05 7.59
N ILE A 99 17.94 30.23 7.06
CA ILE A 99 18.55 29.27 6.12
C ILE A 99 18.80 27.93 6.81
N GLY A 100 19.23 27.95 8.08
CA GLY A 100 19.42 26.75 8.89
C GLY A 100 18.12 25.95 9.05
N ARG A 101 17.03 26.63 9.46
CA ARG A 101 15.70 26.02 9.57
C ARG A 101 15.20 25.48 8.22
N ALA A 102 15.34 26.24 7.15
CA ALA A 102 14.95 25.79 5.82
C ALA A 102 15.71 24.52 5.39
N ARG A 103 17.01 24.41 5.70
CA ARG A 103 17.79 23.20 5.43
C ARG A 103 17.33 22.01 6.27
N ALA A 104 16.99 22.22 7.54
CA ALA A 104 16.45 21.17 8.40
C ALA A 104 15.11 20.63 7.87
N LEU A 105 14.20 21.51 7.44
CA LEU A 105 12.92 21.13 6.83
C LEU A 105 13.11 20.33 5.54
N LEU A 106 14.06 20.71 4.69
CA LEU A 106 14.38 19.96 3.47
C LEU A 106 14.93 18.57 3.79
N ALA A 107 15.78 18.44 4.81
CA ALA A 107 16.30 17.14 5.25
C ALA A 107 15.18 16.24 5.78
N ALA A 108 14.29 16.78 6.64
CA ALA A 108 13.15 16.04 7.15
C ALA A 108 12.19 15.60 6.03
N SER A 109 11.95 16.46 5.05
CA SER A 109 11.15 16.13 3.86
C SER A 109 11.79 15.00 3.05
N GLN A 110 13.11 15.03 2.86
CA GLN A 110 13.84 13.96 2.18
C GLN A 110 13.74 12.63 2.93
N ASP A 111 13.89 12.65 4.27
CA ASP A 111 13.77 11.44 5.09
C ASP A 111 12.37 10.85 5.00
N ARG A 112 11.32 11.69 4.99
CA ARG A 112 9.94 11.24 4.79
C ARG A 112 9.75 10.62 3.41
N LEU A 113 10.31 11.22 2.35
CA LEU A 113 10.25 10.65 1.00
C LEU A 113 10.92 9.28 0.95
N ASN A 114 12.13 9.15 1.52
CA ASN A 114 12.84 7.88 1.58
C ASN A 114 12.00 6.80 2.29
N ARG A 115 11.38 7.13 3.44
CA ARG A 115 10.47 6.20 4.15
C ARG A 115 9.29 5.78 3.27
N THR A 116 8.65 6.71 2.58
CA THR A 116 7.53 6.39 1.68
C THR A 116 7.95 5.53 0.48
N GLU A 117 9.15 5.74 -0.05
CA GLU A 117 9.72 4.91 -1.12
C GLU A 117 9.99 3.48 -0.62
N GLU A 118 10.54 3.34 0.58
CA GLU A 118 10.75 2.04 1.21
C GLU A 118 9.42 1.33 1.48
N ALA A 119 8.41 2.02 2.02
CA ALA A 119 7.08 1.47 2.22
C ALA A 119 6.46 0.99 0.90
N LEU A 120 6.59 1.76 -0.17
CA LEU A 120 6.12 1.35 -1.51
C LEU A 120 6.88 0.13 -2.03
N ALA A 121 8.18 0.03 -1.77
CA ALA A 121 8.98 -1.14 -2.13
C ALA A 121 8.51 -2.40 -1.37
N ARG A 122 8.16 -2.27 -0.08
CA ARG A 122 7.57 -3.36 0.71
C ARG A 122 6.25 -3.84 0.12
N VAL A 123 5.35 -2.91 -0.22
CA VAL A 123 4.06 -3.23 -0.88
C VAL A 123 4.27 -3.96 -2.21
N LYS A 124 5.16 -3.45 -3.07
CA LYS A 124 5.49 -4.13 -4.34
C LYS A 124 6.01 -5.55 -4.13
N ALA A 125 6.84 -5.77 -3.11
CA ALA A 125 7.35 -7.10 -2.78
C ALA A 125 6.22 -8.03 -2.30
N ARG A 126 5.21 -7.52 -1.57
CA ARG A 126 3.99 -8.29 -1.21
C ARG A 126 3.20 -8.67 -2.46
N GLU A 127 2.92 -7.71 -3.35
CA GLU A 127 2.18 -7.97 -4.59
C GLU A 127 2.84 -9.05 -5.47
N VAL A 128 4.18 -9.04 -5.57
CA VAL A 128 4.92 -10.07 -6.30
C VAL A 128 4.73 -11.45 -5.67
N ARG A 129 4.79 -11.56 -4.33
CA ARG A 129 4.54 -12.82 -3.61
C ARG A 129 3.12 -13.33 -3.86
N GLU A 130 2.12 -12.46 -3.72
CA GLU A 130 0.71 -12.80 -3.98
C GLU A 130 0.49 -13.27 -5.42
N GLN A 131 1.08 -12.60 -6.41
CA GLN A 131 1.02 -13.04 -7.80
C GLN A 131 1.66 -14.42 -8.01
N HIS A 132 2.76 -14.73 -7.32
CA HIS A 132 3.37 -16.05 -7.37
C HIS A 132 2.46 -17.13 -6.78
N LEU A 133 1.81 -16.85 -5.64
CA LEU A 133 0.84 -17.75 -5.03
C LEU A 133 -0.37 -18.01 -5.94
N VAL A 134 -0.91 -16.96 -6.58
CA VAL A 134 -2.00 -17.08 -7.55
C VAL A 134 -1.57 -17.89 -8.78
N LYS A 135 -0.34 -17.70 -9.28
CA LYS A 135 0.17 -18.52 -10.41
C LYS A 135 0.31 -19.99 -10.03
N GLN A 136 0.79 -20.28 -8.82
CA GLN A 136 0.89 -21.66 -8.34
C GLN A 136 -0.50 -22.31 -8.17
N SER A 137 -1.48 -21.58 -7.63
CA SER A 137 -2.84 -22.10 -7.51
C SER A 137 -3.50 -22.35 -8.87
N ILE A 138 -3.32 -21.46 -9.86
CA ILE A 138 -3.79 -21.67 -11.24
C ILE A 138 -3.10 -22.89 -11.88
N ALA A 139 -1.80 -23.07 -11.65
CA ALA A 139 -1.05 -24.23 -12.16
C ALA A 139 -1.52 -25.55 -11.53
N ALA A 140 -1.82 -25.54 -10.23
CA ALA A 140 -2.39 -26.69 -9.52
C ALA A 140 -3.84 -26.98 -9.94
N THR A 141 -4.58 -25.96 -10.37
CA THR A 141 -5.99 -26.07 -10.78
C THR A 141 -6.17 -26.30 -12.28
N SER A 142 -5.12 -26.19 -13.09
CA SER A 142 -5.20 -26.45 -14.53
C SER A 142 -5.40 -27.95 -14.80
N PRO A 143 -6.52 -28.37 -15.42
CA PRO A 143 -6.72 -29.76 -15.79
C PRO A 143 -5.79 -30.11 -16.94
N GLN A 144 -4.96 -31.14 -16.76
CA GLN A 144 -4.51 -31.96 -17.88
C GLN A 144 -5.76 -32.62 -18.47
N ASP A 145 -6.22 -32.11 -19.62
CA ASP A 145 -6.89 -32.84 -20.72
C ASP A 145 -7.88 -31.93 -21.43
N PHE A 146 -7.55 -31.47 -22.64
CA PHE A 146 -8.54 -31.20 -23.69
C PHE A 146 -7.89 -31.38 -25.05
N SER A 147 -8.05 -32.57 -25.63
CA SER A 147 -7.75 -32.87 -27.03
C SER A 147 -8.88 -32.39 -27.95
N ASP A 148 -8.47 -31.63 -28.97
CA ASP A 148 -9.08 -31.37 -30.28
C ASP A 148 -10.58 -31.66 -30.51
N THR A 149 -11.39 -30.59 -30.65
CA THR A 149 -12.61 -30.58 -31.47
C THR A 149 -12.85 -29.19 -32.10
N PRO A 150 -13.06 -29.09 -33.43
CA PRO A 150 -13.25 -27.80 -34.11
C PRO A 150 -14.65 -27.17 -33.91
N SER A 151 -15.60 -27.91 -33.34
CA SER A 151 -16.93 -27.38 -32.98
C SER A 151 -16.90 -26.52 -31.71
N GLY A 152 -15.85 -26.67 -30.88
CA GLY A 152 -15.62 -25.86 -29.68
C GLY A 152 -15.10 -24.45 -29.95
N GLN A 153 -14.62 -24.15 -31.17
CA GLN A 153 -14.05 -22.83 -31.47
C GLN A 153 -15.12 -21.74 -31.64
N VAL A 154 -16.30 -22.07 -32.17
CA VAL A 154 -17.41 -21.12 -32.31
C VAL A 154 -18.08 -20.86 -30.95
N THR A 155 -18.26 -21.90 -30.13
CA THR A 155 -18.74 -21.73 -28.75
C THR A 155 -17.70 -21.03 -27.88
N ALA A 156 -16.41 -21.34 -28.02
CA ALA A 156 -15.34 -20.63 -27.33
C ALA A 156 -15.21 -19.16 -27.76
N ALA A 157 -15.42 -18.86 -29.05
CA ALA A 157 -15.44 -17.48 -29.55
C ALA A 157 -16.66 -16.69 -29.03
N LEU A 158 -17.84 -17.32 -28.99
CA LEU A 158 -19.04 -16.73 -28.39
C LEU A 158 -18.85 -16.50 -26.88
N THR A 159 -18.33 -17.48 -26.14
CA THR A 159 -18.02 -17.32 -24.70
C THR A 159 -16.92 -16.30 -24.46
N ARG A 160 -16.00 -16.11 -25.41
CA ARG A 160 -14.96 -15.08 -25.33
C ARG A 160 -15.54 -13.69 -25.56
N CYS A 161 -16.44 -13.53 -26.53
CA CYS A 161 -17.17 -12.27 -26.73
C CYS A 161 -18.02 -11.93 -25.49
N GLU A 162 -18.78 -12.88 -24.97
CA GLU A 162 -19.55 -12.71 -23.72
C GLU A 162 -18.64 -12.37 -22.53
N SER A 163 -17.47 -12.99 -22.42
CA SER A 163 -16.51 -12.68 -21.35
C SER A 163 -15.90 -11.28 -21.47
N LEU A 164 -15.74 -10.78 -22.71
CA LEU A 164 -15.23 -9.43 -22.98
C LEU A 164 -16.30 -8.38 -22.72
N GLU A 165 -17.56 -8.65 -23.06
CA GLU A 165 -18.70 -7.79 -22.71
C GLU A 165 -18.83 -7.65 -21.18
N VAL A 166 -18.79 -8.78 -20.45
CA VAL A 166 -18.79 -8.76 -18.98
C VAL A 166 -17.60 -8.02 -18.39
N LEU A 167 -16.42 -8.11 -19.03
CA LEU A 167 -15.24 -7.34 -18.61
C LEU A 167 -15.43 -5.84 -18.86
N VAL A 168 -16.00 -5.46 -20.00
CA VAL A 168 -16.30 -4.06 -20.34
C VAL A 168 -17.32 -3.48 -19.37
N ASP A 169 -18.37 -4.23 -19.03
CA ASP A 169 -19.39 -3.81 -18.06
C ASP A 169 -18.78 -3.62 -16.66
N ARG A 170 -17.91 -4.54 -16.25
CA ARG A 170 -17.20 -4.45 -14.97
C ARG A 170 -16.26 -3.25 -14.93
N LEU A 171 -15.57 -2.95 -16.03
CA LEU A 171 -14.70 -1.79 -16.15
C LEU A 171 -15.50 -0.48 -16.13
N HIS A 172 -16.64 -0.43 -16.82
CA HIS A 172 -17.56 0.71 -16.75
C HIS A 172 -18.09 0.92 -15.33
N ALA A 173 -18.55 -0.13 -14.66
CA ALA A 173 -19.02 -0.05 -13.29
C ALA A 173 -17.93 0.46 -12.34
N ARG A 174 -16.68 0.00 -12.49
CA ARG A 174 -15.55 0.46 -11.69
C ARG A 174 -15.19 1.92 -11.99
N PHE A 175 -15.26 2.34 -13.26
CA PHE A 175 -15.04 3.72 -13.65
C PHE A 175 -16.09 4.65 -13.03
N LEU A 176 -17.37 4.30 -13.12
CA LEU A 176 -18.47 5.07 -12.53
C LEU A 176 -18.31 5.19 -11.00
N ALA A 177 -17.94 4.09 -10.33
CA ALA A 177 -17.67 4.11 -8.89
C ALA A 177 -16.48 5.02 -8.53
N ALA A 178 -15.39 4.98 -9.30
CA ALA A 178 -14.25 5.85 -9.09
C ALA A 178 -14.58 7.33 -9.36
N ALA A 179 -15.37 7.62 -10.39
CA ALA A 179 -15.84 8.96 -10.70
C ALA A 179 -16.74 9.52 -9.57
N ALA A 180 -17.64 8.71 -9.02
CA ALA A 180 -18.45 9.09 -7.87
C ALA A 180 -17.59 9.42 -6.65
N ALA A 181 -16.63 8.56 -6.31
CA ALA A 181 -15.71 8.79 -5.20
C ALA A 181 -14.86 10.06 -5.38
N LEU A 182 -14.42 10.35 -6.62
CA LEU A 182 -13.68 11.57 -6.93
C LEU A 182 -14.56 12.83 -6.80
N ALA A 183 -15.82 12.76 -7.24
CA ALA A 183 -16.75 13.86 -7.06
C ALA A 183 -17.02 14.14 -5.57
N ASP A 184 -17.19 13.10 -4.76
CA ASP A 184 -17.41 13.24 -3.32
C ASP A 184 -16.17 13.82 -2.60
N ALA A 185 -14.96 13.43 -3.02
CA ALA A 185 -13.72 14.03 -2.51
C ALA A 185 -13.64 15.54 -2.81
N HIS A 186 -14.09 15.96 -4.00
CA HIS A 186 -14.16 17.39 -4.35
C HIS A 186 -15.21 18.15 -3.51
N GLU A 187 -16.35 17.54 -3.18
CA GLU A 187 -17.34 18.15 -2.27
C GLU A 187 -16.78 18.27 -0.84
N LEU A 188 -16.07 17.25 -0.35
CA LEU A 188 -15.40 17.30 0.96
C LEU A 188 -14.32 18.40 1.02
N LEU A 189 -13.58 18.60 -0.07
CA LEU A 189 -12.63 19.72 -0.20
C LEU A 189 -13.36 21.07 -0.18
N ALA A 190 -14.49 21.18 -0.87
CA ALA A 190 -15.30 22.40 -0.85
C ALA A 190 -15.79 22.74 0.56
N ASP A 191 -16.33 21.76 1.28
CA ASP A 191 -16.79 21.93 2.66
C ASP A 191 -15.65 22.32 3.61
N HIS A 192 -14.45 21.77 3.41
CA HIS A 192 -13.27 22.14 4.19
C HIS A 192 -12.90 23.62 3.97
N TYR A 193 -12.86 24.08 2.72
CA TYR A 193 -12.55 25.47 2.41
C TYR A 193 -13.64 26.44 2.91
N GLU A 194 -14.91 26.06 2.89
CA GLU A 194 -15.98 26.90 3.45
C GLU A 194 -15.86 27.07 4.96
N ARG A 195 -15.50 25.99 5.68
CA ARG A 195 -15.24 26.05 7.12
C ARG A 195 -14.11 27.01 7.45
N LEU A 196 -13.02 26.98 6.68
CA LEU A 196 -11.91 27.94 6.84
C LEU A 196 -12.34 29.38 6.53
N SER A 197 -13.19 29.58 5.51
CA SER A 197 -13.67 30.91 5.12
C SER A 197 -14.65 31.56 6.09
N SER A 198 -15.16 30.78 7.06
CA SER A 198 -16.11 31.23 8.07
C SER A 198 -15.43 32.00 9.22
N ASP A 199 -14.10 31.90 9.35
CA ASP A 199 -13.33 32.50 10.45
C ASP A 199 -12.94 34.00 10.25
N GLU A 200 -13.62 34.75 9.35
CA GLU A 200 -13.38 36.18 9.07
C GLU A 200 -11.89 36.60 8.90
N THR A 201 -11.07 35.72 8.33
CA THR A 201 -9.69 36.03 7.97
C THR A 201 -9.60 36.77 6.64
N PRO A 202 -8.57 37.60 6.38
CA PRO A 202 -8.37 38.26 5.08
C PRO A 202 -8.18 37.27 3.91
N GLU A 203 -7.90 35.99 4.18
CA GLU A 203 -7.77 34.90 3.21
C GLU A 203 -9.13 34.22 2.88
N ALA A 204 -10.23 34.69 3.46
CA ALA A 204 -11.54 34.06 3.31
C ALA A 204 -12.12 34.17 1.89
N GLU A 205 -11.73 35.17 1.10
CA GLU A 205 -12.13 35.28 -0.31
C GLU A 205 -11.46 34.19 -1.17
N ASP A 206 -10.15 34.00 -1.02
CA ASP A 206 -9.39 32.96 -1.72
C ASP A 206 -9.92 31.56 -1.40
N GLN A 207 -10.31 31.32 -0.15
CA GLN A 207 -10.88 30.05 0.29
C GLN A 207 -12.29 29.81 -0.29
N ARG A 208 -13.13 30.84 -0.43
CA ARG A 208 -14.43 30.72 -1.13
C ARG A 208 -14.26 30.41 -2.61
N ASP A 209 -13.27 31.02 -3.25
CA ASP A 209 -12.94 30.74 -4.66
C ASP A 209 -12.44 29.31 -4.87
N LEU A 210 -11.63 28.79 -3.94
CA LEU A 210 -11.19 27.40 -3.92
C LEU A 210 -12.35 26.43 -3.68
N ALA A 211 -13.27 26.74 -2.76
CA ALA A 211 -14.49 25.95 -2.54
C ALA A 211 -15.36 25.89 -3.80
N ALA A 212 -15.59 27.03 -4.44
CA ALA A 212 -16.34 27.11 -5.69
C ALA A 212 -15.65 26.34 -6.83
N CYS A 213 -14.32 26.36 -6.88
CA CYS A 213 -13.54 25.58 -7.84
C CYS A 213 -13.72 24.07 -7.63
N ALA A 214 -13.65 23.60 -6.39
CA ALA A 214 -13.84 22.19 -6.05
C ALA A 214 -15.26 21.71 -6.42
N ARG A 215 -16.31 22.49 -6.15
CA ARG A 215 -17.67 22.14 -6.58
C ARG A 215 -17.85 22.08 -8.10
N ARG A 216 -17.22 23.00 -8.84
CA ARG A 216 -17.20 22.92 -10.31
C ARG A 216 -16.51 21.65 -10.80
N GLN A 217 -15.44 21.21 -10.14
CA GLN A 217 -14.75 19.97 -10.47
C GLN A 217 -15.62 18.74 -10.17
N ALA A 218 -16.28 18.68 -9.01
CA ALA A 218 -17.25 17.63 -8.68
C ALA A 218 -18.36 17.53 -9.74
N GLY A 219 -18.93 18.68 -10.14
CA GLY A 219 -19.95 18.75 -11.19
C GLY A 219 -19.45 18.24 -12.54
N ARG A 220 -18.22 18.61 -12.96
CA ARG A 220 -17.61 18.11 -14.20
C ARG A 220 -17.38 16.60 -14.17
N VAL A 221 -16.93 16.05 -13.06
CA VAL A 221 -16.72 14.61 -12.91
C VAL A 221 -18.05 13.85 -13.01
N ARG A 222 -19.10 14.33 -12.35
CA ARG A 222 -20.45 13.75 -12.46
C ARG A 222 -21.01 13.86 -13.88
N GLN A 223 -20.78 14.99 -14.56
CA GLN A 223 -21.20 15.18 -15.95
C GLN A 223 -20.50 14.17 -16.89
N VAL A 224 -19.19 14.04 -16.81
CA VAL A 224 -18.43 13.08 -17.64
C VAL A 224 -18.86 11.64 -17.34
N ALA A 225 -19.13 11.31 -16.07
CA ALA A 225 -19.65 9.99 -15.71
C ALA A 225 -21.04 9.71 -16.32
N ASN A 226 -21.92 10.72 -16.36
CA ASN A 226 -23.25 10.59 -16.95
C ASN A 226 -23.24 10.54 -18.48
N GLU A 227 -22.27 11.19 -19.14
CA GLU A 227 -22.11 11.13 -20.60
C GLU A 227 -21.59 9.76 -21.09
N LEU A 228 -21.06 8.93 -20.17
CA LEU A 228 -20.53 7.60 -20.44
C LEU A 228 -21.48 6.47 -19.98
N GLN A 229 -22.69 6.80 -19.52
CA GLN A 229 -23.80 5.86 -19.28
C GLN A 229 -24.64 5.65 -20.54
#